data_AF-A0A2G4TZV1-F1
#
_entry.id   AF-A0A2G4TZV1-F1
#
_cell.length_a   1.000
_cell.length_b   1.000
_cell.length_c   1.000
_cell.angle_alpha   90.00
_cell.angle_beta   90.00
_cell.angle_gamma   90.00
#
_symmetry.space_group_name_H-M   'P 1'
#
loop_
_entity.id
_entity.type
_entity.pdbx_description
1 polymer ?
#
loop_
_entity_poly.entity_id
_entity_poly.type
_entity_poly.pdbx_seq_one_letter_code
_entity_poly.pdbx_strand_id
1 'polypeptide(L)'
;MKELVLHCRDSYIFKEKTPIGTELTISCHGEFDFHNNIFISKVAIIGNRFRRAGDLANFIRSAPVANIRRIHLAFCHSADFYLGSIAAELSRIIANTYVVGYAGSVTTGFLQEDANDLFSKHGHGPEYNRDLNEYFRVFKHDEPQNNTFDVQYHKIEFLNGSIKSQTNQIVTEYSHIYRANSRYHQL
;
A
#
# COMPACT_ATOMS: atom_id res chain seq x y z
N MET A 1 4.62 -13.42 -8.85
CA MET A 1 5.78 -12.53 -9.16
C MET A 1 5.24 -11.13 -9.24
N LYS A 2 5.71 -10.26 -8.34
CA LYS A 2 5.37 -8.83 -8.30
C LYS A 2 6.27 -8.06 -9.27
N GLU A 3 5.74 -7.02 -9.89
CA GLU A 3 6.47 -6.13 -10.81
C GLU A 3 6.15 -4.69 -10.41
N LEU A 4 7.19 -3.87 -10.23
CA LEU A 4 7.02 -2.43 -9.99
C LEU A 4 6.46 -1.76 -11.25
N VAL A 5 5.33 -1.08 -11.10
CA VAL A 5 4.65 -0.36 -12.19
C VAL A 5 4.93 1.12 -12.13
N LEU A 6 5.04 1.69 -10.92
CA LEU A 6 5.30 3.11 -10.73
C LEU A 6 5.97 3.37 -9.38
N HIS A 7 6.92 4.30 -9.38
CA HIS A 7 7.53 4.88 -8.20
C HIS A 7 7.24 6.40 -8.19
N CYS A 8 6.74 6.89 -7.07
CA CYS A 8 6.55 8.31 -6.76
C CYS A 8 7.25 8.59 -5.43
N ARG A 9 7.58 9.86 -5.12
CA ARG A 9 8.20 10.24 -3.86
C ARG A 9 7.45 9.59 -2.67
N ASP A 10 8.12 8.66 -2.00
CA ASP A 10 7.61 7.88 -0.86
C ASP A 10 6.35 7.04 -1.16
N SER A 11 6.17 6.58 -2.41
CA SER A 11 5.05 5.72 -2.81
C SER A 11 5.41 4.75 -3.93
N TYR A 12 4.92 3.53 -3.83
CA TYR A 12 5.25 2.45 -4.76
C TYR A 12 3.99 1.71 -5.19
N ILE A 13 3.93 1.35 -6.47
CA ILE A 13 2.82 0.60 -7.05
C ILE A 13 3.36 -0.63 -7.72
N PHE A 14 2.83 -1.79 -7.33
CA PHE A 14 3.21 -3.09 -7.83
C PHE A 14 2.01 -3.78 -8.47
N LYS A 15 2.27 -4.58 -9.51
CA LYS A 15 1.29 -5.54 -10.02
C LYS A 15 1.77 -6.96 -9.80
N GLU A 16 0.85 -7.86 -9.56
CA GLU A 16 1.10 -9.29 -9.46
C GLU A 16 0.06 -10.09 -10.23
N LYS A 17 0.48 -11.17 -10.89
CA LYS A 17 -0.45 -12.21 -11.34
C LYS A 17 -0.78 -13.13 -10.18
N THR A 18 -2.05 -13.21 -9.82
CA THR A 18 -2.62 -14.11 -8.81
C THR A 18 -3.54 -15.14 -9.47
N PRO A 19 -3.93 -16.21 -8.77
CA PRO A 19 -4.88 -17.20 -9.31
C PRO A 19 -6.23 -16.59 -9.76
N ILE A 20 -6.63 -15.47 -9.16
CA ILE A 20 -7.91 -14.80 -9.47
C ILE A 20 -7.79 -13.69 -10.51
N GLY A 21 -6.59 -13.43 -11.05
CA GLY A 21 -6.30 -12.35 -12.00
C GLY A 21 -5.19 -11.43 -11.52
N THR A 22 -5.21 -10.17 -11.96
CA THR A 22 -4.14 -9.22 -11.58
C THR A 22 -4.48 -8.54 -10.26
N GLU A 23 -3.51 -8.52 -9.36
CA GLU A 23 -3.54 -7.77 -8.13
C GLU A 23 -2.66 -6.51 -8.27
N LEU A 24 -3.17 -5.37 -7.83
CA LEU A 24 -2.44 -4.11 -7.80
C LEU A 24 -2.21 -3.70 -6.34
N THR A 25 -0.96 -3.69 -5.89
CA THR A 25 -0.59 -3.21 -4.55
C THR A 25 -0.14 -1.76 -4.63
N ILE A 26 -0.74 -0.91 -3.79
CA ILE A 26 -0.38 0.50 -3.64
C ILE A 26 0.14 0.69 -2.23
N SER A 27 1.44 0.97 -2.11
CA SER A 27 2.12 1.29 -0.86
C SER A 27 2.43 2.79 -0.84
N CYS A 28 1.93 3.50 0.17
CA CYS A 28 2.06 4.95 0.27
C CYS A 28 1.75 5.40 1.71
N HIS A 29 1.68 6.71 1.96
CA HIS A 29 1.12 7.23 3.20
C HIS A 29 -0.40 7.34 3.11
N GLY A 30 -1.08 7.00 4.20
CA GLY A 30 -2.49 7.29 4.39
C GLY A 30 -2.68 8.54 5.23
N GLU A 31 -3.75 9.27 4.97
CA GLU A 31 -4.23 10.34 5.83
C GLU A 31 -5.70 10.11 6.18
N PHE A 32 -6.05 10.54 7.40
CA PHE A 32 -7.35 10.38 8.00
C PHE A 32 -7.92 11.73 8.43
N ASP A 33 -9.23 11.75 8.59
CA ASP A 33 -9.98 12.91 9.08
C ASP A 33 -10.90 12.46 10.22
N PHE A 34 -11.36 13.42 11.03
CA PHE A 34 -12.37 13.18 12.06
C PHE A 34 -13.66 13.92 11.68
N HIS A 35 -14.74 13.18 11.52
CA HIS A 35 -16.07 13.76 11.32
C HIS A 35 -17.01 13.32 12.44
N ASN A 36 -17.53 14.27 13.22
CA ASN A 36 -18.37 14.00 14.40
C ASN A 36 -17.74 12.99 15.38
N ASN A 37 -16.43 13.14 15.66
CA ASN A 37 -15.62 12.21 16.46
C ASN A 37 -15.48 10.79 15.88
N ILE A 38 -15.94 10.56 14.65
CA ILE A 38 -15.71 9.32 13.92
C ILE A 38 -14.45 9.48 13.08
N PHE A 39 -13.49 8.60 13.31
CA PHE A 39 -12.30 8.47 12.48
C PHE A 39 -12.70 7.97 11.09
N ILE A 40 -12.29 8.68 10.03
CA ILE A 40 -12.56 8.26 8.65
C ILE A 40 -11.27 8.27 7.82
N SER A 41 -10.93 7.09 7.33
CA SER A 41 -9.90 6.84 6.32
C SER A 41 -10.34 7.41 4.97
N LYS A 42 -9.67 8.44 4.43
CA LYS A 42 -10.15 9.08 3.19
C LYS A 42 -9.12 9.27 2.10
N VAL A 43 -7.82 9.27 2.42
CA VAL A 43 -6.83 9.83 1.50
C VAL A 43 -5.60 8.95 1.41
N ALA A 44 -5.22 8.62 0.18
CA ALA A 44 -3.90 8.10 -0.16
C ALA A 44 -3.00 9.26 -0.61
N ILE A 45 -1.78 9.34 -0.09
CA ILE A 45 -0.79 10.35 -0.48
C ILE A 45 0.16 9.69 -1.47
N ILE A 46 0.00 9.97 -2.76
CA ILE A 46 0.84 9.38 -3.83
C ILE A 46 1.71 10.49 -4.41
N GLY A 47 3.01 10.43 -4.13
CA GLY A 47 3.92 11.56 -4.38
C GLY A 47 3.50 12.76 -3.53
N ASN A 48 3.35 13.94 -4.15
CA ASN A 48 2.90 15.16 -3.45
C ASN A 48 1.39 15.42 -3.59
N ARG A 49 0.58 14.38 -3.88
CA ARG A 49 -0.87 14.56 -4.13
C ARG A 49 -1.70 13.68 -3.21
N PHE A 50 -2.64 14.33 -2.54
CA PHE A 50 -3.76 13.71 -1.84
C PHE A 50 -4.76 13.15 -2.86
N ARG A 51 -5.09 11.86 -2.73
CA ARG A 51 -5.99 11.14 -3.63
C ARG A 51 -7.13 10.54 -2.82
N ARG A 52 -8.36 11.04 -3.04
CA ARG A 52 -9.58 10.39 -2.54
C ARG A 52 -9.94 9.20 -3.43
N ALA A 53 -10.91 8.39 -3.04
CA ALA A 53 -11.28 7.16 -3.77
C ALA A 53 -11.56 7.40 -5.27
N GLY A 54 -12.23 8.49 -5.64
CA GLY A 54 -12.47 8.85 -7.05
C GLY A 54 -11.19 9.17 -7.83
N ASP A 55 -10.33 10.01 -7.26
CA ASP A 55 -9.05 10.38 -7.88
C ASP A 55 -8.09 9.20 -7.96
N LEU A 56 -8.10 8.35 -6.94
CA LEU A 56 -7.35 7.11 -6.88
C LEU A 56 -7.86 6.12 -7.93
N ALA A 57 -9.19 6.01 -8.11
CA ALA A 57 -9.76 5.15 -9.15
C ALA A 57 -9.37 5.61 -10.56
N ASN A 58 -9.42 6.91 -10.83
CA ASN A 58 -8.99 7.47 -12.11
C ASN A 58 -7.51 7.21 -12.35
N PHE A 59 -6.69 7.36 -11.31
CA PHE A 59 -5.28 7.06 -11.36
C PHE A 59 -5.00 5.58 -11.63
N ILE A 60 -5.70 4.66 -10.95
CA ILE A 60 -5.60 3.21 -11.19
C ILE A 60 -6.00 2.85 -12.62
N ARG A 61 -7.09 3.44 -13.14
CA ARG A 61 -7.54 3.23 -14.52
C ARG A 61 -6.54 3.75 -15.57
N SER A 62 -5.75 4.76 -15.21
CA SER A 62 -4.68 5.28 -16.08
C SER A 62 -3.42 4.42 -16.07
N ALA A 63 -3.25 3.53 -15.08
CA ALA A 63 -2.12 2.63 -15.03
C ALA A 63 -2.23 1.56 -16.14
N PRO A 64 -1.12 1.14 -16.78
CA PRO A 64 -1.12 0.14 -17.85
C PRO A 64 -1.28 -1.29 -17.30
N VAL A 65 -2.35 -1.52 -16.53
CA VAL A 65 -2.64 -2.78 -15.83
C VAL A 65 -4.04 -3.25 -16.21
N ALA A 66 -4.11 -4.33 -16.99
CA ALA A 66 -5.37 -4.92 -17.43
C ALA A 66 -5.94 -5.92 -16.41
N ASN A 67 -7.28 -6.06 -16.39
CA ASN A 67 -7.99 -7.10 -15.63
C ASN A 67 -7.64 -7.13 -14.13
N ILE A 68 -7.66 -5.96 -13.49
CA ILE A 68 -7.44 -5.83 -12.04
C ILE A 68 -8.60 -6.47 -11.30
N ARG A 69 -8.31 -7.56 -10.59
CA ARG A 69 -9.28 -8.35 -9.82
C ARG A 69 -9.17 -8.11 -8.32
N ARG A 70 -7.99 -7.68 -7.87
CA ARG A 70 -7.77 -7.19 -6.51
C ARG A 70 -6.92 -5.92 -6.50
N ILE A 71 -7.25 -5.00 -5.59
CA ILE A 71 -6.43 -3.85 -5.23
C ILE A 71 -6.07 -4.00 -3.75
N HIS A 72 -4.81 -3.85 -3.42
CA HIS A 72 -4.28 -3.94 -2.07
C HIS A 72 -3.71 -2.59 -1.65
N LEU A 73 -4.39 -1.93 -0.71
CA LEU A 73 -4.04 -0.61 -0.19
C LEU A 73 -3.13 -0.75 1.04
N ALA A 74 -1.83 -0.95 0.79
CA ALA A 74 -0.81 -1.20 1.80
C ALA A 74 -0.33 0.12 2.46
N PHE A 75 -1.22 0.78 3.18
CA PHE A 75 -0.93 2.01 3.91
C PHE A 75 -1.85 2.17 5.13
N CYS A 76 -1.39 2.97 6.10
CA CYS A 76 -2.10 3.21 7.35
C CYS A 76 -3.52 3.70 7.09
N HIS A 77 -4.48 3.15 7.82
CA HIS A 77 -5.86 3.59 7.80
C HIS A 77 -6.38 3.70 6.36
N SER A 78 -6.26 2.62 5.57
CA SER A 78 -6.87 2.51 4.25
C SER A 78 -8.26 1.88 4.30
N ALA A 79 -8.62 1.29 5.43
CA ALA A 79 -9.95 0.77 5.73
C ALA A 79 -10.43 1.25 7.11
N ASP A 80 -11.74 1.13 7.32
CA ASP A 80 -12.41 1.23 8.62
C ASP A 80 -13.46 0.12 8.71
N PHE A 81 -13.99 -0.13 9.92
CA PHE A 81 -15.08 -1.09 10.11
C PHE A 81 -16.43 -0.58 9.59
N TYR A 82 -16.45 0.59 8.96
CA TYR A 82 -17.60 1.22 8.36
C TYR A 82 -17.49 1.19 6.83
N LEU A 83 -18.49 1.71 6.12
CA LEU A 83 -18.49 1.74 4.64
C LEU A 83 -17.97 3.07 4.07
N GLY A 84 -17.33 3.88 4.92
CA GLY A 84 -16.85 5.23 4.61
C GLY A 84 -15.36 5.33 4.32
N SER A 85 -14.60 4.24 4.46
CA SER A 85 -13.18 4.21 4.15
C SER A 85 -12.87 4.31 2.66
N ILE A 86 -11.65 4.76 2.35
CA ILE A 86 -11.14 4.80 0.97
C ILE A 86 -11.21 3.41 0.30
N ALA A 87 -10.93 2.31 1.01
CA ALA A 87 -11.07 0.95 0.48
C ALA A 87 -12.53 0.62 0.11
N ALA A 88 -13.47 0.92 1.00
CA ALA A 88 -14.90 0.68 0.77
C ALA A 88 -15.40 1.48 -0.44
N GLU A 89 -15.10 2.78 -0.49
CA GLU A 89 -15.49 3.65 -1.60
C GLU A 89 -14.83 3.22 -2.93
N LEU A 90 -13.54 2.89 -2.91
CA LEU A 90 -12.81 2.45 -4.10
C LEU A 90 -13.41 1.16 -4.68
N SER A 91 -13.77 0.20 -3.82
CA SER A 91 -14.42 -1.05 -4.25
C SER A 91 -15.81 -0.84 -4.86
N ARG A 92 -16.46 0.29 -4.55
CA ARG A 92 -17.74 0.70 -5.15
C ARG A 92 -17.54 1.33 -6.52
N ILE A 93 -16.49 2.14 -6.67
CA ILE A 93 -16.16 2.85 -7.92
C ILE A 93 -15.57 1.91 -8.96
N ILE A 94 -14.68 1.01 -8.55
CA ILE A 94 -14.10 -0.03 -9.41
C ILE A 94 -14.86 -1.32 -9.13
N ALA A 95 -16.06 -1.40 -9.70
CA ALA A 95 -16.96 -2.54 -9.49
C ALA A 95 -16.32 -3.87 -9.91
N ASN A 96 -16.71 -4.94 -9.22
CA ASN A 96 -16.22 -6.31 -9.42
C ASN A 96 -14.72 -6.51 -9.18
N THR A 97 -14.12 -5.62 -8.40
CA THR A 97 -12.73 -5.71 -7.93
C THR A 97 -12.72 -5.76 -6.41
N TYR A 98 -12.00 -6.74 -5.85
CA TYR A 98 -11.77 -6.80 -4.41
C TYR A 98 -10.83 -5.67 -4.00
N VAL A 99 -11.12 -4.98 -2.92
CA VAL A 99 -10.22 -3.96 -2.36
C VAL A 99 -9.90 -4.33 -0.93
N VAL A 100 -8.63 -4.55 -0.66
CA VAL A 100 -8.11 -4.85 0.68
C VAL A 100 -7.53 -3.57 1.26
N GLY A 101 -7.90 -3.26 2.50
CA GLY A 101 -7.29 -2.20 3.29
C GLY A 101 -7.13 -2.58 4.75
N TYR A 102 -6.61 -1.64 5.53
CA TYR A 102 -6.22 -1.84 6.92
C TYR A 102 -6.83 -0.76 7.81
N ALA A 103 -7.53 -1.18 8.85
CA ALA A 103 -7.92 -0.32 9.94
C ALA A 103 -6.80 -0.33 10.99
N GLY A 104 -6.01 0.75 11.04
CA GLY A 104 -4.85 0.89 11.92
C GLY A 104 -3.58 1.32 11.19
N SER A 105 -2.47 1.40 11.93
CA SER A 105 -1.15 1.67 11.35
C SER A 105 -0.64 0.45 10.58
N VAL A 106 0.00 0.69 9.43
CA VAL A 106 0.60 -0.34 8.57
C VAL A 106 2.08 -0.04 8.43
N THR A 107 2.92 -1.04 8.64
CA THR A 107 4.34 -0.99 8.27
C THR A 107 4.54 -1.88 7.05
N THR A 108 5.23 -1.35 6.04
CA THR A 108 5.64 -2.12 4.86
C THR A 108 7.16 -2.22 4.85
N GLY A 109 7.69 -3.41 5.12
CA GLY A 109 9.12 -3.69 5.03
C GLY A 109 9.54 -4.13 3.62
N PHE A 110 10.79 -3.88 3.26
CA PHE A 110 11.44 -4.47 2.10
C PHE A 110 12.47 -5.50 2.58
N LEU A 111 12.69 -6.57 1.82
CA LEU A 111 13.89 -7.37 2.04
C LEU A 111 15.11 -6.55 1.63
N GLN A 112 16.16 -6.60 2.44
CA GLN A 112 17.35 -5.78 2.27
C GLN A 112 18.00 -5.96 0.88
N GLU A 113 17.95 -7.17 0.33
CA GLU A 113 18.44 -7.49 -1.02
C GLU A 113 17.60 -6.82 -2.14
N ASP A 114 16.28 -6.81 -2.01
CA ASP A 114 15.37 -6.19 -2.99
C ASP A 114 15.39 -4.67 -2.90
N ALA A 115 15.60 -4.12 -1.70
CA ALA A 115 15.75 -2.70 -1.48
C ALA A 115 17.02 -2.15 -2.15
N ASN A 116 18.16 -2.81 -1.93
CA ASN A 116 19.42 -2.38 -2.54
C ASN A 116 19.32 -2.37 -4.08
N ASP A 117 18.68 -3.36 -4.69
CA ASP A 117 18.44 -3.39 -6.14
C ASP A 117 17.46 -2.28 -6.60
N LEU A 118 16.37 -2.06 -5.86
CA LEU A 118 15.40 -0.99 -6.14
C LEU A 118 16.05 0.40 -6.07
N PHE A 119 16.76 0.70 -4.99
CA PHE A 119 17.29 2.04 -4.75
C PHE A 119 18.57 2.35 -5.54
N SER A 120 19.41 1.34 -5.82
CA SER A 120 20.57 1.51 -6.71
C SER A 120 20.17 1.79 -8.16
N LYS A 121 19.05 1.20 -8.63
CA LYS A 121 18.52 1.43 -9.98
C LYS A 121 17.85 2.80 -10.18
N HIS A 122 17.43 3.46 -9.09
CA HIS A 122 16.75 4.75 -9.16
C HIS A 122 17.66 5.98 -8.93
N GLY A 123 18.99 5.79 -8.98
CA GLY A 123 19.94 6.89 -9.22
C GLY A 123 20.34 7.71 -7.99
N HIS A 124 20.14 7.18 -6.78
CA HIS A 124 20.62 7.85 -5.58
C HIS A 124 22.08 7.48 -5.29
N GLY A 125 22.93 8.48 -5.01
CA GLY A 125 24.38 8.31 -4.85
C GLY A 125 24.80 7.48 -3.62
N PRO A 126 26.11 7.29 -3.40
CA PRO A 126 26.67 6.45 -2.33
C PRO A 126 26.18 6.80 -0.91
N GLU A 127 25.85 8.06 -0.67
CA GLU A 127 25.30 8.56 0.61
C GLU A 127 23.93 7.95 0.93
N TYR A 128 23.14 7.65 -0.09
CA TYR A 128 21.82 7.03 0.05
C TYR A 128 21.89 5.55 0.44
N ASN A 129 22.94 4.83 0.02
CA ASN A 129 23.19 3.46 0.48
C ASN A 129 23.57 3.41 1.97
N ARG A 130 24.14 4.49 2.52
CA ARG A 130 24.41 4.62 3.95
C ARG A 130 23.10 4.81 4.72
N ASP A 131 22.27 5.75 4.26
CA ASP A 131 20.95 6.04 4.83
C ASP A 131 20.00 4.83 4.73
N LEU A 132 20.07 4.03 3.66
CA LEU A 132 19.32 2.78 3.55
C LEU A 132 19.74 1.73 4.56
N ASN A 133 21.05 1.53 4.74
CA ASN A 133 21.54 0.59 5.75
C ASN A 133 21.21 1.06 7.17
N GLU A 134 21.15 2.37 7.39
CA GLU A 134 20.70 2.99 8.64
C GLU A 134 19.18 2.87 8.82
N TYR A 135 18.39 3.07 7.76
CA TYR A 135 16.94 2.84 7.70
C TYR A 135 16.60 1.38 8.00
N PHE A 136 17.27 0.42 7.37
CA PHE A 136 17.12 -1.00 7.70
C PHE A 136 17.62 -1.35 9.10
N ARG A 137 18.63 -0.64 9.64
CA ARG A 137 19.05 -0.81 11.05
C ARG A 137 18.01 -0.31 12.03
N VAL A 138 17.37 0.83 11.76
CA VAL A 138 16.28 1.38 12.59
C VAL A 138 15.09 0.43 12.56
N PHE A 139 14.68 -0.06 11.38
CA PHE A 139 13.60 -1.06 11.26
C PHE A 139 13.93 -2.43 11.86
N LYS A 140 15.21 -2.85 11.88
CA LYS A 140 15.65 -4.06 12.60
C LYS A 140 15.71 -3.86 14.11
N HIS A 141 15.95 -2.63 14.59
CA HIS A 141 15.85 -2.29 16.02
C HIS A 141 14.39 -2.13 16.48
N ASP A 142 13.48 -1.82 15.56
CA ASP A 142 12.02 -1.91 15.72
C ASP A 142 11.48 -3.33 15.40
N GLU A 143 12.33 -4.37 15.38
CA GLU A 143 11.83 -5.70 15.73
C GLU A 143 11.10 -5.58 17.09
N PRO A 144 9.97 -6.29 17.30
CA PRO A 144 9.06 -6.06 18.41
C PRO A 144 9.71 -6.41 19.76
N GLN A 145 10.62 -5.56 20.21
CA GLN A 145 11.23 -5.56 21.52
C GLN A 145 10.62 -4.39 22.27
N ASN A 146 9.41 -4.61 22.79
CA ASN A 146 8.82 -3.83 23.89
C ASN A 146 8.63 -2.32 23.67
N ASN A 147 8.47 -1.83 22.44
CA ASN A 147 7.99 -0.47 22.21
C ASN A 147 6.47 -0.47 22.09
N THR A 148 5.83 0.34 22.95
CA THR A 148 4.39 0.53 23.21
C THR A 148 3.52 0.97 22.03
N PHE A 149 3.99 0.86 20.80
CA PHE A 149 3.18 0.97 19.60
C PHE A 149 2.81 -0.44 19.12
N ASP A 150 1.94 -1.12 19.87
CA ASP A 150 1.27 -2.30 19.35
C ASP A 150 0.55 -1.91 18.06
N VAL A 151 1.11 -2.32 16.93
CA VAL A 151 0.60 -2.06 15.58
C VAL A 151 -0.64 -2.92 15.40
N GLN A 152 -1.77 -2.47 15.96
CA GLN A 152 -3.05 -3.17 15.84
C GLN A 152 -3.65 -2.83 14.49
N TYR A 153 -3.64 -3.78 13.55
CA TYR A 153 -4.39 -3.63 12.30
C TYR A 153 -5.32 -4.78 12.01
N HIS A 154 -6.50 -4.40 11.54
CA HIS A 154 -7.48 -5.31 11.01
C HIS A 154 -7.49 -5.19 9.49
N LYS A 155 -7.21 -6.31 8.82
CA LYS A 155 -7.34 -6.41 7.37
C LYS A 155 -8.81 -6.57 7.04
N ILE A 156 -9.30 -5.71 6.15
CA ILE A 156 -10.70 -5.72 5.72
C ILE A 156 -10.71 -5.77 4.19
N GLU A 157 -11.45 -6.74 3.65
CA GLU A 157 -11.65 -6.90 2.21
C GLU A 157 -13.07 -6.46 1.83
N PHE A 158 -13.17 -5.60 0.83
CA PHE A 158 -14.41 -5.07 0.30
C PHE A 158 -14.63 -5.53 -1.14
N LEU A 159 -15.90 -5.66 -1.53
CA LEU A 159 -16.32 -5.84 -2.92
C LEU A 159 -17.63 -5.07 -3.13
N ASN A 160 -17.66 -4.22 -4.16
CA ASN A 160 -18.83 -3.39 -4.50
C ASN A 160 -19.34 -2.54 -3.32
N GLY A 161 -18.41 -2.02 -2.50
CA GLY A 161 -18.72 -1.18 -1.35
C GLY A 161 -19.23 -1.91 -0.12
N SER A 162 -19.17 -3.24 -0.09
CA SER A 162 -19.56 -4.07 1.06
C SER A 162 -18.39 -4.88 1.59
N ILE A 163 -18.31 -5.04 2.91
CA ILE A 163 -17.33 -5.93 3.56
C ILE A 163 -17.60 -7.37 3.13
N LYS A 164 -16.55 -8.08 2.72
CA LYS A 164 -16.57 -9.51 2.36
C LYS A 164 -15.86 -10.39 3.36
N SER A 165 -14.75 -9.91 3.90
CA SER A 165 -14.03 -10.57 4.97
C SER A 165 -13.31 -9.55 5.83
N GLN A 166 -13.09 -9.90 7.09
CA GLN A 166 -12.27 -9.14 8.01
C GLN A 166 -11.46 -10.09 8.89
N THR A 167 -10.23 -9.72 9.22
CA THR A 167 -9.46 -10.43 10.24
C THR A 167 -9.81 -9.86 11.61
N ASN A 168 -10.33 -10.71 12.50
CA ASN A 168 -10.59 -10.32 13.90
C ASN A 168 -9.31 -10.32 14.76
N GLN A 169 -8.17 -10.70 14.18
CA GLN A 169 -6.86 -10.70 14.82
C GLN A 169 -6.02 -9.55 14.26
N ILE A 170 -5.18 -8.97 15.13
CA ILE A 170 -4.07 -8.11 14.74
C ILE A 170 -3.20 -8.95 13.81
N VAL A 171 -3.12 -8.54 12.55
CA VAL A 171 -2.24 -9.20 11.58
C VAL A 171 -0.86 -8.55 11.66
N THR A 172 0.18 -9.29 11.28
CA THR A 172 1.46 -8.70 10.87
C THR A 172 1.68 -9.12 9.41
N GLU A 173 1.77 -8.17 8.51
CA GLU A 173 1.91 -8.33 7.08
C GLU A 173 3.22 -7.69 6.66
N TYR A 174 4.18 -8.56 6.33
CA TYR A 174 5.38 -8.17 5.63
C TYR A 174 5.03 -8.11 4.15
N SER A 175 5.04 -6.90 3.58
CA SER A 175 4.87 -6.72 2.14
C SER A 175 6.16 -7.16 1.44
N HIS A 176 6.30 -8.46 1.15
CA HIS A 176 7.42 -8.96 0.35
C HIS A 176 7.33 -8.36 -1.07
N ILE A 177 8.36 -7.61 -1.47
CA ILE A 177 8.50 -6.98 -2.78
C ILE A 177 9.69 -7.66 -3.45
N TYR A 178 9.47 -8.38 -4.54
CA TYR A 178 10.53 -9.09 -5.27
C TYR A 178 10.66 -8.59 -6.71
N ARG A 179 11.92 -8.36 -7.12
CA ARG A 179 12.46 -8.03 -8.47
C ARG A 179 11.78 -6.92 -9.27
N ALA A 180 12.39 -5.74 -9.23
CA ALA A 180 12.24 -4.72 -10.26
C ALA A 180 12.90 -5.18 -11.58
N ASN A 181 12.13 -5.82 -12.46
CA ASN A 181 12.48 -5.91 -13.87
C ASN A 181 12.03 -4.62 -14.57
N SER A 182 12.85 -3.56 -14.45
CA SER A 182 12.61 -2.31 -15.18
C SER A 182 12.99 -2.49 -16.65
N ARG A 183 11.98 -2.75 -17.49
CA ARG A 183 11.95 -2.12 -18.82
C ARG A 183 10.84 -1.09 -18.75
N TYR A 184 11.19 0.19 -18.89
CA TYR A 184 10.43 1.29 -19.50
C TYR A 184 10.59 2.65 -18.82
N HIS A 185 10.44 3.65 -19.68
CA HIS A 185 11.02 4.98 -19.67
C HIS A 185 10.33 5.97 -18.72
N GLN A 186 11.13 6.94 -18.29
CA GLN A 186 10.71 8.19 -17.67
C GLN A 186 9.67 8.90 -18.55
N LEU A 187 8.57 9.34 -17.93
CA LEU A 187 7.68 10.39 -18.42
C LEU A 187 7.67 11.52 -17.39
#